data_AF-A0A528A1W5-F1
#
_entry.id   AF-A0A528A1W5-F1
#
_cell.length_a   1.000
_cell.length_b   1.000
_cell.length_c   1.000
_cell.angle_alpha   90.00
_cell.angle_beta   90.00
_cell.angle_gamma   90.00
#
_symmetry.space_group_name_H-M   'P 1'
#
loop_
_entity.id
_entity.type
_entity.pdbx_description
1 polymer ?
#
loop_
_entity_poly.entity_id
_entity_poly.type
_entity_poly.pdbx_seq_one_letter_code
_entity_poly.pdbx_strand_id
1 'polypeptide(L)'
;MLDLYGTKLPSRLLLGTAQYPSPAILADAVKASCASVVTVSLRREMAGGRGGEKFWSLIQSLRLRVLPNTAGCHSVKEAVTTAKMAREVFGTNWIKLEVIGNHDTLQPDVFGLVEAARILCEDGFAVFPYTTDDLVVAERLLAAGCRVLMPWCAPIGSALGPVNVTALRSMRGHFPDIPLIVDAGLGRPSHAALVMELGFDAVLLNTAVAKAADPVGMARAFGKAVDAGREA
;
A
#
# COMPACT_ATOMS: atom_id res chain seq x y z
N MET A 1 15.48 10.03 3.69
CA MET A 1 14.10 9.88 4.20
C MET A 1 13.14 9.87 3.04
N LEU A 2 12.10 9.06 3.12
CA LEU A 2 11.01 9.01 2.13
C LEU A 2 10.08 10.21 2.38
N ASP A 3 9.62 10.89 1.33
CA ASP A 3 8.62 11.97 1.44
C ASP A 3 7.37 11.57 0.66
N LEU A 4 6.25 11.46 1.37
CA LEU A 4 4.94 11.20 0.78
C LEU A 4 4.00 12.32 1.21
N TYR A 5 3.48 13.09 0.25
CA TYR A 5 2.54 14.18 0.52
C TYR A 5 3.04 15.19 1.59
N GLY A 6 4.35 15.46 1.64
CA GLY A 6 4.97 16.37 2.62
C GLY A 6 5.24 15.75 3.99
N THR A 7 4.97 14.45 4.16
CA THR A 7 5.31 13.71 5.38
C THR A 7 6.61 12.95 5.18
N LYS A 8 7.63 13.30 5.96
CA LYS A 8 8.91 12.58 5.99
C LYS A 8 8.78 11.29 6.81
N LEU A 9 9.13 10.17 6.20
CA LEU A 9 9.11 8.84 6.80
C LEU A 9 10.54 8.27 6.85
N PRO A 10 10.94 7.68 7.99
CA PRO A 10 12.27 7.12 8.15
C PRO A 10 12.45 5.80 7.38
N SER A 11 11.40 5.00 7.24
CA SER A 11 11.44 3.72 6.53
C SER A 11 10.71 3.78 5.19
N ARG A 12 11.22 2.98 4.24
CA ARG A 12 10.66 2.76 2.90
C ARG A 12 9.77 1.51 2.82
N LEU A 13 9.53 0.87 3.96
CA LEU A 13 8.62 -0.27 4.07
C LEU A 13 7.27 0.16 4.66
N LEU A 14 6.21 -0.16 3.94
CA LEU A 14 4.82 -0.04 4.36
C LEU A 14 4.24 -1.45 4.52
N LEU A 15 3.46 -1.67 5.59
CA LEU A 15 2.88 -2.98 5.88
C LEU A 15 1.35 -2.95 5.88
N GLY A 16 0.75 -3.96 5.26
CA GLY A 16 -0.64 -4.29 5.53
C GLY A 16 -0.80 -4.93 6.91
N THR A 17 -2.02 -4.84 7.44
CA THR A 17 -2.36 -5.38 8.77
C THR A 17 -3.22 -6.64 8.70
N ALA A 18 -3.65 -7.06 7.51
CA ALA A 18 -4.65 -8.11 7.32
C ALA A 18 -4.07 -9.51 7.46
N GLN A 19 -4.86 -10.43 8.01
CA GLN A 19 -4.61 -11.88 8.04
C GLN A 19 -3.41 -12.35 8.89
N TYR A 20 -2.88 -11.50 9.78
CA TYR A 20 -1.90 -11.93 10.77
C TYR A 20 -2.52 -12.93 11.76
N PRO A 21 -1.75 -13.91 12.27
CA PRO A 21 -2.30 -14.96 13.14
C PRO A 21 -2.87 -14.42 14.46
N SER A 22 -2.33 -13.30 14.96
CA SER A 22 -2.88 -12.60 16.13
C SER A 22 -2.54 -11.11 16.13
N PRO A 23 -3.27 -10.28 16.90
CA PRO A 23 -2.93 -8.87 17.14
C PRO A 23 -1.51 -8.66 17.69
N ALA A 24 -1.05 -9.55 18.58
CA ALA A 24 0.31 -9.49 19.14
C ALA A 24 1.37 -9.73 18.07
N ILE A 25 1.18 -10.75 17.21
CA ILE A 25 2.11 -11.05 16.11
C ILE A 25 2.14 -9.90 15.09
N LEU A 26 1.01 -9.26 14.80
CA LEU A 26 0.99 -8.05 13.98
C LEU A 26 1.86 -6.95 14.58
N ALA A 27 1.70 -6.65 15.87
CA ALA A 27 2.47 -5.61 16.53
C ALA A 27 3.98 -5.91 16.54
N ASP A 28 4.35 -7.16 16.81
CA ASP A 28 5.75 -7.57 16.84
C ASP A 28 6.38 -7.57 15.44
N ALA A 29 5.63 -7.98 14.41
CA ALA A 29 6.08 -7.92 13.02
C ALA A 29 6.29 -6.47 12.56
N VAL A 30 5.37 -5.56 12.89
CA VAL A 30 5.50 -4.13 12.57
C VAL A 30 6.72 -3.52 13.26
N LYS A 31 6.94 -3.83 14.54
CA LYS A 31 8.14 -3.36 15.27
C LYS A 31 9.42 -3.92 14.65
N ALA A 32 9.45 -5.21 14.32
CA ALA A 32 10.65 -5.88 13.82
C ALA A 32 11.05 -5.43 12.41
N SER A 33 10.10 -4.95 11.61
CA SER A 33 10.32 -4.47 10.24
C SER A 33 10.73 -3.00 10.14
N CYS A 34 10.59 -2.24 11.23
CA CYS A 34 10.77 -0.78 11.25
C CYS A 34 9.86 -0.05 10.25
N ALA A 35 8.72 -0.63 9.85
CA ALA A 35 7.79 0.00 8.91
C ALA A 35 7.26 1.35 9.46
N SER A 36 7.10 2.34 8.58
CA SER A 36 6.63 3.68 8.98
C SER A 36 5.13 3.91 8.78
N VAL A 37 4.49 3.08 7.95
CA VAL A 37 3.07 3.18 7.63
C VAL A 37 2.44 1.80 7.72
N VAL A 38 1.23 1.74 8.28
CA VAL A 38 0.39 0.54 8.26
C VAL A 38 -0.93 0.81 7.54
N THR A 39 -1.36 -0.14 6.70
CA THR A 39 -2.68 -0.03 6.05
C THR A 39 -3.78 -0.67 6.88
N VAL A 40 -4.96 -0.07 6.88
CA VAL A 40 -6.16 -0.56 7.58
C VAL A 40 -7.36 -0.49 6.64
N SER A 41 -8.29 -1.43 6.79
CA SER A 41 -9.54 -1.40 6.03
C SER A 41 -10.71 -1.01 6.94
N LEU A 42 -11.63 -0.21 6.41
CA LEU A 42 -12.82 0.22 7.15
C LEU A 42 -13.71 -0.98 7.54
N ARG A 43 -13.82 -1.97 6.66
CA ARG A 43 -14.58 -3.20 6.90
C ARG A 43 -14.14 -3.95 8.16
N ARG A 44 -12.84 -3.93 8.46
CA ARG A 44 -12.30 -4.62 9.63
C ARG A 44 -12.67 -3.94 10.95
N GLU A 45 -12.75 -2.60 10.93
CA GLU A 45 -13.21 -1.83 12.08
C GLU A 45 -14.72 -1.98 12.28
N MET A 46 -15.49 -1.94 11.18
CA MET A 46 -16.95 -2.08 11.22
C MET A 46 -17.46 -3.51 11.47
N ALA A 47 -16.60 -4.53 11.37
CA ALA A 47 -16.97 -5.94 11.60
C ALA A 47 -17.32 -6.29 13.07
N GLY A 48 -17.29 -5.32 14.00
CA GLY A 48 -18.24 -5.26 15.11
C GLY A 48 -17.70 -5.45 16.54
N GLY A 49 -18.30 -4.70 17.47
CA GLY A 49 -18.19 -4.86 18.93
C GLY A 49 -16.83 -4.50 19.54
N ARG A 50 -16.57 -5.02 20.76
CA ARG A 50 -15.29 -4.83 21.49
C ARG A 50 -14.04 -5.27 20.69
N GLY A 51 -14.19 -5.98 19.57
CA GLY A 51 -13.10 -6.44 18.71
C GLY A 51 -12.51 -5.35 17.82
N GLY A 52 -13.36 -4.51 17.21
CA GLY A 52 -12.93 -3.36 16.40
C GLY A 52 -12.16 -2.34 17.24
N GLU A 53 -12.76 -1.90 18.35
CA GLU A 53 -12.14 -0.94 19.27
C GLU A 53 -10.77 -1.40 19.77
N LYS A 54 -10.61 -2.71 20.05
CA LYS A 54 -9.31 -3.29 20.45
C LYS A 54 -8.29 -3.28 19.31
N PHE A 55 -8.73 -3.55 18.08
CA PHE A 55 -7.85 -3.48 16.91
C PHE A 55 -7.41 -2.04 16.64
N TRP A 56 -8.33 -1.07 16.67
CA TRP A 56 -7.96 0.33 16.48
C TRP A 56 -7.02 0.83 17.60
N SER A 57 -7.32 0.51 18.86
CA SER A 57 -6.44 0.82 19.99
C SER A 57 -5.03 0.24 19.81
N LEU A 58 -4.93 -0.99 19.28
CA LEU A 58 -3.64 -1.59 18.93
C LEU A 58 -2.92 -0.77 17.85
N ILE A 59 -3.59 -0.44 16.74
CA ILE A 59 -2.99 0.34 15.66
C ILE A 59 -2.50 1.70 16.17
N GLN A 60 -3.29 2.39 16.99
CA GLN A 60 -2.89 3.65 17.63
C GLN A 60 -1.66 3.45 18.54
N SER A 61 -1.58 2.34 19.27
CA SER A 61 -0.43 2.04 20.14
C SER A 61 0.88 1.83 19.38
N LEU A 62 0.83 1.48 18.09
CA LEU A 62 2.02 1.35 17.24
C LEU A 62 2.65 2.71 16.92
N ARG A 63 1.92 3.82 17.11
CA ARG A 63 2.38 5.20 16.83
C ARG A 63 2.94 5.39 15.42
N LEU A 64 2.39 4.66 14.45
CA LEU A 64 2.73 4.78 13.04
C LEU A 64 1.69 5.59 12.29
N ARG A 65 2.06 6.06 11.09
CA ARG A 65 1.09 6.65 10.18
C ARG A 65 0.13 5.55 9.71
N VAL A 66 -1.15 5.88 9.69
CA VAL A 66 -2.20 4.99 9.18
C VAL A 66 -2.53 5.40 7.74
N LEU A 67 -2.63 4.39 6.86
CA LEU A 67 -3.08 4.53 5.48
C LEU A 67 -4.35 3.68 5.27
N PRO A 68 -5.54 4.24 5.51
CA PRO A 68 -6.78 3.55 5.23
C PRO A 68 -6.88 3.14 3.75
N ASN A 69 -7.62 2.07 3.46
CA ASN A 69 -7.83 1.62 2.09
C ASN A 69 -9.32 1.41 1.76
N THR A 70 -9.62 1.42 0.46
CA THR A 70 -10.95 1.10 -0.08
C THR A 70 -11.05 -0.36 -0.52
N ALA A 71 -10.35 -1.28 0.17
CA ALA A 71 -10.28 -2.68 -0.22
C ALA A 71 -11.67 -3.32 -0.34
N GLY A 72 -11.85 -4.05 -1.45
CA GLY A 72 -13.10 -4.73 -1.80
C GLY A 72 -14.20 -3.84 -2.37
N CYS A 73 -13.90 -2.58 -2.72
CA CYS A 73 -14.81 -1.74 -3.50
C CYS A 73 -14.72 -2.11 -4.98
N HIS A 74 -15.87 -2.22 -5.65
CA HIS A 74 -16.01 -2.63 -7.04
C HIS A 74 -16.56 -1.53 -7.96
N SER A 75 -16.80 -0.35 -7.41
CA SER A 75 -17.25 0.82 -8.18
C SER A 75 -16.66 2.12 -7.63
N VAL A 76 -16.62 3.14 -8.48
CA VAL A 76 -16.22 4.51 -8.11
C VAL A 76 -16.98 4.99 -6.87
N LYS A 77 -18.32 4.81 -6.88
CA LYS A 77 -19.19 5.25 -5.79
C LYS A 77 -18.85 4.58 -4.47
N GLU A 78 -18.60 3.27 -4.47
CA GLU A 78 -18.21 2.53 -3.27
C GLU A 78 -16.87 3.00 -2.73
N ALA A 79 -15.87 3.16 -3.59
CA ALA A 79 -14.53 3.59 -3.20
C ALA A 79 -14.55 5.01 -2.61
N VAL A 80 -15.22 5.95 -3.27
CA VAL A 80 -15.34 7.34 -2.78
C VAL A 80 -16.08 7.40 -1.44
N THR A 81 -17.17 6.64 -1.30
CA THR A 81 -17.94 6.59 -0.05
C THR A 81 -17.09 6.02 1.08
N THR A 82 -16.38 4.92 0.83
CA THR A 82 -15.50 4.25 1.80
C THR A 82 -14.35 5.17 2.22
N ALA A 83 -13.75 5.90 1.27
CA ALA A 83 -12.68 6.86 1.55
C ALA A 83 -13.14 8.00 2.46
N LYS A 84 -14.33 8.57 2.20
CA LYS A 84 -14.93 9.60 3.05
C LYS A 84 -15.20 9.11 4.46
N MET A 85 -15.76 7.92 4.61
CA MET A 85 -15.94 7.29 5.93
C MET A 85 -14.61 7.04 6.63
N ALA A 86 -13.59 6.58 5.89
CA ALA A 86 -12.26 6.32 6.44
C ALA A 86 -11.59 7.60 6.97
N ARG A 87 -11.78 8.74 6.30
CA ARG A 87 -11.31 10.04 6.78
C ARG A 87 -11.91 10.40 8.13
N GLU A 88 -13.22 10.22 8.30
CA GLU A 88 -13.91 10.49 9.57
C GLU A 88 -13.46 9.53 10.69
N VAL A 89 -13.35 8.24 10.40
CA VAL A 89 -13.01 7.21 11.40
C VAL A 89 -11.54 7.30 11.84
N PHE A 90 -10.62 7.51 10.90
CA PHE A 90 -9.18 7.43 11.16
C PHE A 90 -8.49 8.80 11.27
N GLY A 91 -9.22 9.91 11.04
CA GLY A 91 -8.71 11.27 11.21
C GLY A 91 -7.55 11.62 10.27
N THR A 92 -7.55 11.07 9.05
CA THR A 92 -6.48 11.27 8.06
C THR A 92 -7.05 11.49 6.66
N ASN A 93 -6.39 12.33 5.86
CA ASN A 93 -6.74 12.52 4.45
C ASN A 93 -5.95 11.58 3.52
N TRP A 94 -5.07 10.73 4.05
CA TRP A 94 -4.40 9.70 3.26
C TRP A 94 -5.37 8.58 2.92
N ILE A 95 -5.40 8.14 1.66
CA ILE A 95 -6.23 7.01 1.24
C ILE A 95 -5.51 6.15 0.22
N LYS A 96 -5.35 4.87 0.51
CA LYS A 96 -5.00 3.84 -0.47
C LYS A 96 -6.25 3.51 -1.28
N LEU A 97 -6.29 4.02 -2.51
CA LEU A 97 -7.42 3.88 -3.39
C LEU A 97 -7.28 2.57 -4.19
N GLU A 98 -8.23 1.68 -3.95
CA GLU A 98 -8.43 0.41 -4.62
C GLU A 98 -9.84 0.40 -5.23
N VAL A 99 -9.93 0.18 -6.55
CA VAL A 99 -11.19 -0.09 -7.27
C VAL A 99 -10.97 -1.40 -8.03
N ILE A 100 -11.60 -2.48 -7.59
CA ILE A 100 -11.32 -3.83 -8.07
C ILE A 100 -12.20 -4.17 -9.26
N GLY A 101 -11.58 -4.38 -10.43
CA GLY A 101 -12.25 -4.75 -11.68
C GLY A 101 -12.45 -6.25 -11.84
N ASN A 102 -11.51 -7.07 -11.36
CA ASN A 102 -11.63 -8.53 -11.36
C ASN A 102 -11.46 -9.09 -9.94
N HIS A 103 -12.43 -9.89 -9.49
CA HIS A 103 -12.45 -10.42 -8.12
C HIS A 103 -11.39 -11.50 -7.88
N ASP A 104 -11.13 -12.36 -8.87
CA ASP A 104 -10.25 -13.52 -8.73
C ASP A 104 -8.78 -13.10 -8.75
N THR A 105 -8.42 -12.19 -9.65
CA THR A 105 -7.04 -11.69 -9.79
C THR A 105 -6.77 -10.46 -8.94
N LEU A 106 -7.81 -9.86 -8.34
CA LEU A 106 -7.75 -8.59 -7.61
C LEU A 106 -7.11 -7.46 -8.45
N GLN A 107 -7.26 -7.53 -9.76
CA GLN A 107 -6.76 -6.52 -10.70
C GLN A 107 -7.60 -5.24 -10.60
N PRO A 108 -6.97 -4.05 -10.62
CA PRO A 108 -7.71 -2.80 -10.54
C PRO A 108 -8.50 -2.53 -11.83
N ASP A 109 -9.71 -1.99 -11.69
CA ASP A 109 -10.40 -1.29 -12.78
C ASP A 109 -9.74 0.08 -12.94
N VAL A 110 -8.84 0.20 -13.91
CA VAL A 110 -8.06 1.43 -14.12
C VAL A 110 -8.91 2.62 -14.57
N PHE A 111 -10.08 2.39 -15.17
CA PHE A 111 -10.96 3.48 -15.60
C PHE A 111 -11.68 4.08 -14.39
N GLY A 112 -12.34 3.22 -13.60
CA GLY A 112 -12.96 3.64 -12.34
C GLY A 112 -11.94 4.18 -11.33
N LEU A 113 -10.72 3.65 -11.31
CA LEU A 113 -9.65 4.13 -10.45
C LEU A 113 -9.30 5.60 -10.73
N VAL A 114 -9.08 5.97 -12.01
CA VAL A 114 -8.75 7.34 -12.39
C VAL A 114 -9.88 8.31 -12.04
N GLU A 115 -11.13 7.91 -12.30
CA GLU A 115 -12.30 8.72 -11.95
C GLU A 115 -12.41 8.94 -10.44
N ALA A 116 -12.30 7.87 -9.64
CA ALA A 116 -12.33 7.95 -8.18
C ALA A 116 -11.17 8.78 -7.63
N ALA A 117 -9.98 8.65 -8.21
CA ALA A 117 -8.80 9.43 -7.83
C ALA A 117 -9.06 10.93 -8.03
N ARG A 118 -9.60 11.33 -9.19
CA ARG A 118 -9.94 12.72 -9.47
C ARG A 118 -10.91 13.29 -8.43
N ILE A 119 -12.01 12.58 -8.16
CA ILE A 119 -13.02 13.00 -7.18
C ILE A 119 -12.40 13.17 -5.78
N LEU A 120 -11.55 12.24 -5.36
CA LEU A 120 -10.94 12.28 -4.03
C LEU A 120 -9.85 13.35 -3.90
N CYS A 121 -9.03 13.55 -4.93
CA CYS A 121 -8.05 14.63 -4.97
C CYS A 121 -8.74 16.01 -4.92
N GLU A 122 -9.83 16.22 -5.65
CA GLU A 122 -10.67 17.43 -5.59
C GLU A 122 -11.27 17.65 -4.19
N ASP A 123 -11.60 16.56 -3.47
CA ASP A 123 -12.09 16.57 -2.09
C ASP A 123 -10.96 16.62 -1.03
N GLY A 124 -9.72 16.93 -1.44
CA GLY A 124 -8.58 17.17 -0.55
C GLY A 124 -7.87 15.92 0.00
N PHE A 125 -8.12 14.75 -0.58
CA PHE A 125 -7.39 13.53 -0.22
C PHE A 125 -5.97 13.50 -0.77
N ALA A 126 -5.08 12.92 0.00
CA ALA A 126 -3.77 12.43 -0.45
C ALA A 126 -3.94 10.98 -0.94
N VAL A 127 -4.15 10.82 -2.25
CA VAL A 127 -4.50 9.53 -2.86
C VAL A 127 -3.27 8.69 -3.17
N PHE A 128 -3.31 7.42 -2.78
CA PHE A 128 -2.32 6.39 -3.06
C PHE A 128 -2.97 5.34 -3.96
N PRO A 129 -2.89 5.46 -5.30
CA PRO A 129 -3.68 4.63 -6.21
C PRO A 129 -3.02 3.27 -6.45
N TYR A 130 -3.68 2.18 -6.05
CA TYR A 130 -3.29 0.81 -6.44
C TYR A 130 -3.58 0.63 -7.93
N THR A 131 -2.53 0.56 -8.74
CA THR A 131 -2.62 0.57 -10.21
C THR A 131 -1.71 -0.49 -10.84
N THR A 132 -1.74 -0.58 -12.17
CA THR A 132 -0.85 -1.43 -12.96
C THR A 132 0.43 -0.69 -13.34
N ASP A 133 1.38 -1.40 -13.94
CA ASP A 133 2.64 -0.89 -14.50
C ASP A 133 2.46 -0.14 -15.84
N ASP A 134 1.28 0.42 -16.10
CA ASP A 134 0.92 1.13 -17.33
C ASP A 134 1.23 2.64 -17.23
N LEU A 135 2.04 3.16 -18.15
CA LEU A 135 2.47 4.56 -18.15
C LEU A 135 1.32 5.54 -18.43
N VAL A 136 0.40 5.18 -19.33
CA VAL A 136 -0.72 6.05 -19.71
C VAL A 136 -1.71 6.16 -18.55
N VAL A 137 -1.96 5.06 -17.84
CA VAL A 137 -2.77 5.09 -16.61
C VAL A 137 -2.09 5.94 -15.54
N ALA A 138 -0.78 5.81 -15.36
CA ALA A 138 -0.02 6.61 -14.41
C ALA A 138 -0.09 8.12 -14.73
N GLU A 139 0.06 8.52 -15.99
CA GLU A 139 -0.10 9.93 -16.41
C GLU A 139 -1.51 10.46 -16.09
N ARG A 140 -2.55 9.66 -16.34
CA ARG A 140 -3.93 10.04 -16.01
C ARG A 140 -4.16 10.16 -14.51
N LEU A 141 -3.54 9.31 -13.69
CA LEU A 141 -3.61 9.41 -12.22
C LEU A 141 -2.93 10.70 -11.73
N LEU A 142 -1.78 11.06 -12.29
CA LEU A 142 -1.10 12.32 -11.97
C LEU A 142 -1.95 13.54 -12.40
N ALA A 143 -2.53 13.50 -13.61
CA ALA A 143 -3.44 14.54 -14.09
C ALA A 143 -4.71 14.66 -13.24
N ALA A 144 -5.17 13.56 -12.63
CA ALA A 144 -6.26 13.56 -11.66
C ALA A 144 -5.90 14.14 -10.29
N GLY A 145 -4.62 14.48 -10.06
CA GLY A 145 -4.14 15.13 -8.84
C GLY A 145 -3.37 14.23 -7.87
N CYS A 146 -3.17 12.95 -8.21
CA CYS A 146 -2.27 12.09 -7.42
C CYS A 146 -0.85 12.64 -7.46
N ARG A 147 -0.13 12.58 -6.33
CA ARG A 147 1.29 12.95 -6.24
C ARG A 147 2.20 11.77 -5.91
N VAL A 148 1.62 10.58 -5.84
CA VAL A 148 2.29 9.29 -5.60
C VAL A 148 1.64 8.28 -6.53
N LEU A 149 2.42 7.35 -7.06
CA LEU A 149 1.91 6.22 -7.85
C LEU A 149 2.25 4.90 -7.15
N MET A 150 1.29 3.96 -7.18
CA MET A 150 1.41 2.65 -6.54
C MET A 150 1.16 1.51 -7.55
N PRO A 151 2.10 1.25 -8.49
CA PRO A 151 1.96 0.12 -9.39
C PRO A 151 2.18 -1.20 -8.65
N TRP A 152 1.48 -2.25 -9.08
CA TRP A 152 1.81 -3.61 -8.67
C TRP A 152 3.13 -4.09 -9.29
N CYS A 153 3.70 -5.16 -8.73
CA CYS A 153 4.74 -5.93 -9.43
C CYS A 153 4.25 -7.32 -9.88
N ALA A 154 3.13 -7.77 -9.31
CA ALA A 154 2.33 -8.93 -9.70
C ALA A 154 0.96 -8.86 -8.98
N PRO A 155 -0.05 -9.65 -9.39
CA PRO A 155 -1.36 -9.67 -8.74
C PRO A 155 -1.29 -9.87 -7.22
N ILE A 156 -2.22 -9.26 -6.48
CA ILE A 156 -2.29 -9.34 -5.01
C ILE A 156 -2.30 -10.81 -4.55
N GLY A 157 -1.45 -11.12 -3.57
CA GLY A 157 -1.38 -12.45 -2.95
C GLY A 157 -0.67 -13.52 -3.79
N SER A 158 -0.29 -13.24 -5.03
CA SER A 158 0.39 -14.21 -5.92
C SER A 158 1.82 -14.56 -5.49
N ALA A 159 2.50 -13.64 -4.79
CA ALA A 159 3.88 -13.78 -4.34
C ALA A 159 4.91 -14.05 -5.47
N LEU A 160 4.57 -13.77 -6.73
CA LEU A 160 5.43 -14.01 -7.89
C LEU A 160 6.66 -13.10 -7.95
N GLY A 161 6.64 -11.96 -7.25
CA GLY A 161 7.66 -10.91 -7.39
C GLY A 161 7.49 -10.07 -8.65
N PRO A 162 8.48 -9.24 -9.01
CA PRO A 162 8.41 -8.40 -10.19
C PRO A 162 8.40 -9.22 -11.50
N VAL A 163 7.21 -9.47 -12.05
CA VAL A 163 7.06 -10.29 -13.27
C VAL A 163 7.43 -9.52 -14.54
N ASN A 164 7.25 -8.19 -14.54
CA ASN A 164 7.53 -7.31 -15.67
C ASN A 164 8.54 -6.23 -15.29
N VAL A 165 9.79 -6.65 -15.05
CA VAL A 165 10.89 -5.74 -14.66
C VAL A 165 11.10 -4.63 -15.69
N THR A 166 10.91 -4.92 -16.98
CA THR A 166 11.06 -3.92 -18.06
C THR A 166 10.04 -2.80 -17.91
N ALA A 167 8.77 -3.10 -17.67
CA ALA A 167 7.75 -2.06 -17.46
C ALA A 167 8.00 -1.24 -16.19
N LEU A 168 8.40 -1.88 -15.09
CA LEU A 168 8.76 -1.17 -13.85
C LEU A 168 9.96 -0.22 -14.07
N ARG A 169 10.97 -0.64 -14.83
CA ARG A 169 12.11 0.21 -15.23
C ARG A 169 11.64 1.38 -16.09
N SER A 170 10.80 1.12 -17.09
CA SER A 170 10.23 2.17 -17.95
C SER A 170 9.44 3.18 -17.12
N MET A 171 8.63 2.72 -16.16
CA MET A 171 7.87 3.60 -15.27
C MET A 171 8.76 4.45 -14.39
N ARG A 172 9.80 3.87 -13.76
CA ARG A 172 10.76 4.66 -12.99
C ARG A 172 11.44 5.72 -13.85
N GLY A 173 11.89 5.35 -15.05
CA GLY A 173 12.57 6.26 -15.98
C GLY A 173 11.68 7.37 -16.53
N HIS A 174 10.40 7.10 -16.75
CA HIS A 174 9.42 8.08 -17.23
C HIS A 174 8.99 9.08 -16.15
N PHE A 175 8.94 8.65 -14.89
CA PHE A 175 8.51 9.49 -13.77
C PHE A 175 9.60 9.71 -12.70
N PRO A 176 10.80 10.20 -13.02
CA PRO A 176 11.95 10.17 -12.10
C PRO A 176 11.73 10.90 -10.76
N ASP A 177 10.92 11.96 -10.76
CA ASP A 177 10.69 12.82 -9.58
C ASP A 177 9.40 12.49 -8.81
N ILE A 178 8.61 11.54 -9.29
CA ILE A 178 7.36 11.14 -8.64
C ILE A 178 7.65 10.00 -7.65
N PRO A 179 7.19 10.08 -6.40
CA PRO A 179 7.28 8.95 -5.47
C PRO A 179 6.56 7.71 -6.04
N LEU A 180 7.33 6.63 -6.25
CA LEU A 180 6.81 5.35 -6.73
C LEU A 180 6.90 4.31 -5.62
N ILE A 181 5.79 3.63 -5.34
CA ILE A 181 5.73 2.57 -4.33
C ILE A 181 5.24 1.31 -5.02
N VAL A 182 6.01 0.21 -5.01
CA VAL A 182 5.44 -1.06 -5.48
C VAL A 182 4.45 -1.58 -4.46
N ASP A 183 3.21 -1.78 -4.88
CA ASP A 183 2.13 -2.30 -4.05
C ASP A 183 1.61 -3.62 -4.60
N ALA A 184 1.86 -4.70 -3.85
CA ALA A 184 1.47 -6.08 -4.14
C ALA A 184 2.36 -6.86 -5.12
N GLY A 185 2.26 -8.18 -5.00
CA GLY A 185 3.03 -9.16 -5.77
C GLY A 185 4.32 -9.65 -5.10
N LEU A 186 4.84 -8.91 -4.11
CA LEU A 186 6.03 -9.29 -3.35
C LEU A 186 5.80 -10.57 -2.53
N GLY A 187 6.76 -11.49 -2.61
CA GLY A 187 6.69 -12.82 -1.98
C GLY A 187 7.90 -13.17 -1.11
N ARG A 188 9.06 -12.56 -1.38
CA ARG A 188 10.33 -12.81 -0.70
C ARG A 188 11.09 -11.51 -0.50
N PRO A 189 11.97 -11.41 0.51
CA PRO A 189 12.78 -10.20 0.74
C PRO A 189 13.59 -9.77 -0.49
N SER A 190 14.16 -10.71 -1.26
CA SER A 190 14.89 -10.41 -2.50
C SER A 190 14.05 -9.69 -3.55
N HIS A 191 12.72 -9.90 -3.56
CA HIS A 191 11.82 -9.17 -4.47
C HIS A 191 11.75 -7.69 -4.09
N ALA A 192 11.71 -7.40 -2.78
CA ALA A 192 11.72 -6.02 -2.30
C ALA A 192 13.07 -5.34 -2.56
N ALA A 193 14.19 -6.05 -2.33
CA ALA A 193 15.52 -5.54 -2.66
C ALA A 193 15.62 -5.16 -4.15
N LEU A 194 15.21 -6.06 -5.05
CA LEU A 194 15.18 -5.78 -6.50
C LEU A 194 14.35 -4.54 -6.82
N VAL A 195 13.16 -4.37 -6.23
CA VAL A 195 12.33 -3.18 -6.46
C VAL A 195 13.06 -1.90 -6.04
N MET A 196 13.76 -1.92 -4.90
CA MET A 196 14.53 -0.77 -4.44
C MET A 196 15.71 -0.47 -5.37
N GLU A 197 16.41 -1.49 -5.87
CA GLU A 197 17.50 -1.37 -6.87
C GLU A 197 16.99 -0.79 -8.21
N LEU A 198 15.72 -1.05 -8.55
CA LEU A 198 15.05 -0.42 -9.71
C LEU A 198 14.76 1.07 -9.50
N GLY A 199 15.06 1.65 -8.34
CA GLY A 199 14.89 3.07 -8.03
C GLY A 199 13.51 3.43 -7.48
N PHE A 200 12.68 2.45 -7.12
CA PHE A 200 11.42 2.75 -6.45
C PHE A 200 11.67 3.32 -5.05
N ASP A 201 10.73 4.14 -4.59
CA ASP A 201 10.90 4.90 -3.34
C ASP A 201 10.49 4.11 -2.11
N ALA A 202 9.58 3.16 -2.27
CA ALA A 202 9.12 2.29 -1.20
C ALA A 202 8.45 1.02 -1.74
N VAL A 203 8.15 0.12 -0.81
CA VAL A 203 7.33 -1.06 -1.06
C VAL A 203 6.21 -1.18 -0.04
N LEU A 204 5.07 -1.68 -0.50
CA LEU A 204 3.92 -2.05 0.33
C LEU A 204 3.63 -3.54 0.18
N LEU A 205 3.57 -4.25 1.30
CA LEU A 205 3.30 -5.69 1.32
C LEU A 205 2.46 -6.12 2.52
N ASN A 206 1.76 -7.25 2.38
CA ASN A 206 0.95 -7.84 3.45
C ASN A 206 1.17 -9.35 3.53
N THR A 207 0.70 -10.07 2.50
CA THR A 207 0.55 -11.54 2.53
C THR A 207 1.87 -12.27 2.78
N ALA A 208 2.98 -11.79 2.19
CA ALA A 208 4.29 -12.40 2.35
C ALA A 208 4.78 -12.43 3.81
N VAL A 209 4.35 -11.46 4.64
CA VAL A 209 4.65 -11.43 6.07
C VAL A 209 3.55 -12.13 6.85
N ALA A 210 2.29 -11.73 6.64
CA ALA A 210 1.16 -12.19 7.45
C ALA A 210 0.97 -13.71 7.42
N LYS A 211 1.27 -14.36 6.29
CA LYS A 211 1.14 -15.81 6.09
C LYS A 211 2.47 -16.57 6.15
N ALA A 212 3.57 -15.93 6.53
CA ALA A 212 4.83 -16.64 6.73
C ALA A 212 4.75 -17.59 7.93
N ALA A 213 5.58 -18.64 7.93
CA ALA A 213 5.72 -19.53 9.08
C ALA A 213 6.19 -18.77 10.34
N ASP A 214 7.09 -17.80 10.15
CA ASP A 214 7.49 -16.81 11.16
C ASP A 214 7.25 -15.39 10.62
N PRO A 215 6.09 -14.78 10.90
CA PRO A 215 5.77 -13.43 10.45
C PRO A 215 6.74 -12.37 10.98
N VAL A 216 7.24 -12.51 12.21
CA VAL A 216 8.11 -11.50 12.84
C VAL A 216 9.50 -11.55 12.20
N GLY A 217 10.06 -12.75 12.03
CA GLY A 217 11.31 -12.96 11.31
C GLY A 217 11.22 -12.49 9.85
N MET A 218 10.13 -12.80 9.16
CA MET A 218 9.90 -12.38 7.78
C MET A 218 9.80 -10.86 7.66
N ALA A 219 9.07 -10.19 8.57
CA ALA A 219 8.93 -8.74 8.58
C ALA A 219 10.29 -8.05 8.76
N ARG A 220 11.14 -8.57 9.67
CA ARG A 220 12.52 -8.12 9.86
C ARG A 220 13.37 -8.31 8.60
N ALA A 221 13.22 -9.45 7.92
CA ALA A 221 13.96 -9.73 6.70
C ALA A 221 13.57 -8.76 5.56
N PHE A 222 12.28 -8.44 5.42
CA PHE A 222 11.83 -7.42 4.46
C PHE A 222 12.37 -6.04 4.77
N GLY A 223 12.36 -5.61 6.05
CA GLY A 223 12.96 -4.33 6.46
C GLY A 223 14.41 -4.22 6.01
N LYS A 224 15.22 -5.24 6.33
CA LYS A 224 16.64 -5.31 5.90
C LYS A 224 16.81 -5.31 4.39
N ALA A 225 15.96 -6.03 3.66
CA ALA A 225 16.07 -6.12 2.20
C ALA A 225 15.73 -4.79 1.51
N VAL A 226 14.76 -4.05 2.05
CA VAL A 226 14.42 -2.71 1.57
C VAL A 226 15.57 -1.74 1.81
N ASP A 227 16.20 -1.80 2.99
CA ASP A 227 17.38 -0.95 3.29
C ASP A 227 18.55 -1.31 2.37
N ALA A 228 18.88 -2.62 2.27
CA ALA A 228 19.98 -3.10 1.43
C ALA A 228 19.79 -2.73 -0.06
N GLY A 229 18.61 -2.97 -0.62
CA GLY A 229 18.35 -2.64 -2.03
C GLY A 229 18.29 -1.14 -2.30
N ARG A 230 18.09 -0.31 -1.26
CA ARG A 230 18.13 1.16 -1.40
C ARG A 230 19.56 1.71 -1.34
N GLU A 231 20.45 1.03 -0.63
CA GLU A 231 21.87 1.41 -0.49
C GLU A 231 22.73 0.99 -1.68
N ALA A 232 22.30 -0.03 -2.43
CA ALA A 232 22.95 -0.53 -3.64
C ALA A 232 22.79 0.42 -4.83
#